data_AF-A0A7X8Z740-F1
#
_entry.id   AF-A0A7X8Z740-F1
#
_cell.length_a   1.000
_cell.length_b   1.000
_cell.length_c   1.000
_cell.angle_alpha   90.00
_cell.angle_beta   90.00
_cell.angle_gamma   90.00
#
_symmetry.space_group_name_H-M   'P 1'
#
loop_
_entity.id
_entity.type
_entity.pdbx_description
1 polymer ?
#
loop_
_entity_poly.entity_id
_entity_poly.type
_entity_poly.pdbx_seq_one_letter_code
_entity_poly.pdbx_strand_id
1 'polypeptide(L)'
;MKLVYTGKTKDVFLLENGNYLLQFKDDMTGVDGRFDPGANTVGLRIAGAGRAGLRLSKYFFELLREKGIPTHYVDADLEKATMTVKPAILFGNGIEVICRYRAVG
;
A
#
# COMPACT_ATOMS: atom_id res chain seq x y z
N MET A 1 -15.07 4.58 11.79
CA MET A 1 -14.30 4.42 10.51
C MET A 1 -15.29 4.14 9.38
N LYS A 2 -15.03 4.61 8.15
CA LYS A 2 -15.89 4.36 6.98
C LYS A 2 -15.06 3.78 5.83
N LEU A 3 -15.44 2.62 5.29
CA LEU A 3 -14.81 2.08 4.07
C LEU A 3 -15.08 3.03 2.89
N VAL A 4 -14.03 3.46 2.21
CA VAL A 4 -14.13 4.38 1.06
C VAL A 4 -13.65 3.74 -0.25
N TYR A 5 -12.79 2.74 -0.19
CA TYR A 5 -12.29 2.04 -1.37
C TYR A 5 -11.80 0.63 -1.00
N THR A 6 -12.11 -0.34 -1.85
CA THR A 6 -11.57 -1.71 -1.78
C THR A 6 -10.68 -1.93 -2.98
N GLY A 7 -9.38 -2.08 -2.72
CA GLY A 7 -8.38 -2.38 -3.74
C GLY A 7 -8.04 -3.87 -3.78
N LYS A 8 -7.17 -4.24 -4.71
CA LYS A 8 -6.68 -5.62 -4.86
C LYS A 8 -5.96 -6.09 -3.59
N THR A 9 -5.04 -5.28 -3.07
CA THR A 9 -4.15 -5.64 -1.94
C THR A 9 -4.38 -4.81 -0.67
N LYS A 10 -5.23 -3.77 -0.73
CA LYS A 10 -5.52 -2.89 0.41
C LYS A 10 -6.96 -2.42 0.39
N ASP A 11 -7.55 -2.28 1.57
CA ASP A 11 -8.78 -1.52 1.77
C ASP A 11 -8.45 -0.17 2.40
N VAL A 12 -9.24 0.85 2.08
CA VAL A 12 -9.04 2.23 2.54
C VAL A 12 -10.25 2.67 3.34
N PHE A 13 -10.00 3.13 4.56
CA PHE A 13 -11.01 3.62 5.48
C PHE A 13 -10.77 5.09 5.83
N LEU A 14 -11.81 5.92 5.81
CA LEU A 14 -11.78 7.26 6.38
C LEU A 14 -11.92 7.18 7.90
N LEU A 15 -11.01 7.84 8.60
CA LEU A 15 -11.01 8.01 10.05
C LEU A 15 -11.72 9.31 10.45
N GLU A 16 -12.16 9.39 11.71
CA GLU A 16 -12.89 10.55 12.24
C GLU A 16 -12.06 11.84 12.25
N ASN A 17 -10.74 11.72 12.36
CA ASN A 17 -9.80 12.84 12.30
C ASN A 17 -9.46 13.30 10.87
N GLY A 18 -10.14 12.76 9.84
CA GLY A 18 -9.93 13.10 8.45
C GLY A 18 -8.75 12.37 7.77
N ASN A 19 -7.92 11.63 8.51
CA ASN A 19 -6.89 10.78 7.92
C ASN A 19 -7.51 9.50 7.33
N TYR A 20 -6.70 8.77 6.55
CA TYR A 20 -7.07 7.46 6.04
C TYR A 20 -6.31 6.35 6.76
N LEU A 21 -6.97 5.20 6.90
CA LEU A 21 -6.38 3.95 7.32
C LEU A 21 -6.33 3.00 6.12
N LEU A 22 -5.14 2.54 5.78
CA LEU A 22 -4.88 1.52 4.78
C LEU A 22 -4.80 0.17 5.49
N GLN A 23 -5.73 -0.73 5.24
CA GLN A 23 -5.71 -2.11 5.71
C GLN A 23 -5.03 -2.98 4.65
N PHE A 24 -3.87 -3.54 4.97
CA PHE A 24 -3.15 -4.43 4.07
C PHE A 24 -3.79 -5.83 4.12
N LYS A 25 -3.97 -6.43 2.95
CA LYS A 25 -4.59 -7.75 2.80
C LYS A 25 -3.53 -8.80 2.45
N ASP A 26 -3.89 -10.04 2.72
CA ASP A 26 -3.11 -11.22 2.31
C ASP A 26 -3.35 -11.63 0.84
N ASP A 27 -4.23 -10.89 0.16
CA ASP A 27 -4.51 -11.05 -1.26
C ASP A 27 -3.33 -10.55 -2.10
N MET A 28 -2.87 -11.38 -3.03
CA MET A 28 -1.83 -11.04 -4.00
C MET A 28 -2.39 -11.07 -5.41
N THR A 29 -1.83 -10.22 -6.27
CA THR A 29 -2.20 -10.19 -7.68
C THR A 29 -1.61 -11.38 -8.42
N GLY A 30 -2.33 -11.86 -9.43
CA GLY A 30 -1.91 -13.01 -10.20
C GLY A 30 -2.84 -13.33 -11.36
N VAL A 31 -2.39 -14.25 -12.20
CA VAL A 31 -3.12 -14.80 -13.35
C VAL A 31 -3.07 -16.33 -13.24
N ASP A 32 -4.22 -17.00 -13.36
CA ASP A 32 -4.34 -18.47 -13.29
C ASP A 32 -3.68 -19.11 -12.06
N GLY A 33 -3.84 -18.49 -10.89
CA GLY A 33 -3.26 -18.98 -9.63
C GLY A 33 -1.75 -18.77 -9.50
N ARG A 34 -1.09 -18.15 -10.49
CA ARG A 34 0.32 -17.77 -10.44
C ARG A 34 0.48 -16.34 -10.00
N PHE A 35 1.42 -16.10 -9.10
CA PHE A 35 1.76 -14.76 -8.65
C PHE A 35 2.28 -13.91 -9.82
N ASP A 36 1.64 -12.76 -10.01
CA ASP A 36 2.04 -11.75 -10.97
C ASP A 36 1.82 -10.38 -10.31
N PRO A 37 2.89 -9.66 -9.92
CA PRO A 37 2.78 -8.37 -9.27
C PRO A 37 2.19 -7.27 -10.17
N GLY A 38 2.20 -7.46 -11.50
CA GLY A 38 1.62 -6.55 -12.48
C GLY A 38 0.16 -6.84 -12.83
N ALA A 39 -0.40 -7.95 -12.34
CA ALA A 39 -1.75 -8.37 -12.72
C ALA A 39 -2.85 -7.45 -12.17
N ASN A 40 -3.94 -7.36 -12.93
CA ASN A 40 -5.11 -6.56 -12.59
C ASN A 40 -6.16 -7.29 -11.75
N THR A 41 -5.89 -8.53 -11.38
CA THR A 41 -6.78 -9.42 -10.64
C THR A 41 -6.09 -9.97 -9.40
N VAL A 42 -6.86 -10.28 -8.37
CA VAL A 42 -6.38 -11.10 -7.25
C VAL A 42 -6.25 -12.54 -7.78
N GLY A 43 -5.05 -13.10 -7.69
CA GLY A 43 -4.75 -14.44 -8.22
C GLY A 43 -4.53 -15.49 -7.13
N LEU A 44 -4.20 -15.08 -5.91
CA LEU A 44 -3.93 -15.97 -4.79
C LEU A 44 -3.97 -15.21 -3.46
N ARG A 45 -4.02 -15.97 -2.35
CA ARG A 45 -3.95 -15.44 -0.98
C ARG A 45 -2.82 -16.14 -0.23
N ILE A 46 -1.91 -15.36 0.35
CA ILE A 46 -0.77 -15.88 1.11
C ILE A 46 -0.83 -15.29 2.52
N ALA A 47 -0.97 -16.14 3.53
CA ALA A 47 -1.03 -15.73 4.92
C ALA A 47 0.21 -14.88 5.30
N GLY A 48 -0.03 -13.70 5.85
CA GLY A 48 1.03 -12.77 6.26
C GLY A 48 1.62 -11.89 5.15
N ALA A 49 1.16 -12.02 3.89
CA ALA A 49 1.58 -11.15 2.80
C ALA A 49 1.30 -9.66 3.09
N GLY A 50 0.14 -9.36 3.67
CA GLY A 50 -0.23 -7.99 4.03
C GLY A 50 0.72 -7.41 5.09
N ARG A 51 1.04 -8.21 6.12
CA ARG A 51 1.99 -7.83 7.18
C ARG A 51 3.41 -7.64 6.64
N ALA A 52 3.86 -8.50 5.73
CA ALA A 52 5.17 -8.38 5.09
C ALA A 52 5.26 -7.11 4.24
N GLY A 53 4.23 -6.84 3.41
CA GLY A 53 4.15 -5.61 2.62
C GLY A 53 4.11 -4.34 3.47
N LEU A 54 3.39 -4.37 4.59
CA LEU A 54 3.36 -3.27 5.55
C LEU A 54 4.72 -3.04 6.22
N ARG A 55 5.40 -4.10 6.64
CA ARG A 55 6.73 -4.01 7.27
C ARG A 55 7.74 -3.32 6.37
N LEU A 56 7.77 -3.70 5.08
CA LEU A 56 8.64 -3.08 4.09
C LEU A 56 8.26 -1.61 3.84
N SER A 57 6.96 -1.33 3.68
CA SER A 57 6.47 0.03 3.45
C SER A 57 6.81 0.95 4.62
N LYS A 58 6.58 0.49 5.86
CA LYS A 58 6.93 1.21 7.10
C LYS A 58 8.41 1.60 7.08
N TYR A 59 9.30 0.62 6.87
CA TYR A 59 10.74 0.87 6.85
C TYR A 59 11.14 2.01 5.89
N PHE A 60 10.65 1.97 4.64
CA PHE A 60 10.99 3.01 3.67
C PHE A 60 10.34 4.36 3.98
N PHE A 61 9.10 4.41 4.46
CA PHE A 61 8.49 5.68 4.85
C PHE A 61 9.20 6.34 6.04
N GLU A 62 9.65 5.54 7.02
CA GLU A 62 10.44 6.04 8.15
C GLU A 62 11.82 6.55 7.70
N LEU A 63 12.49 5.80 6.82
CA LEU A 63 13.76 6.23 6.21
C LEU A 63 13.60 7.56 5.43
N LEU A 64 12.54 7.72 4.64
CA LEU A 64 12.27 8.96 3.90
C LEU A 64 12.01 10.13 4.85
N ARG A 65 11.27 9.89 5.94
CA ARG A 65 11.03 10.89 7.00
C ARG A 65 12.33 11.34 7.66
N GLU A 66 13.24 10.42 7.97
CA GLU A 66 14.57 10.74 8.51
C GLU A 66 15.41 11.59 7.54
N LYS A 67 15.21 11.42 6.23
CA LYS A 67 15.86 12.24 5.19
C LYS A 67 15.13 13.56 4.90
N GLY A 68 14.08 13.89 5.63
CA GLY A 68 13.30 15.11 5.44
C GLY A 68 12.43 15.12 4.17
N ILE A 69 12.21 13.96 3.57
CA ILE A 69 11.38 13.83 2.35
C ILE A 69 9.91 13.70 2.79
N PRO A 70 9.02 14.60 2.34
CA PRO A 70 7.62 14.57 2.75
C PRO A 70 6.90 13.38 2.15
N THR A 71 6.12 12.69 2.98
CA THR A 71 5.25 11.59 2.58
C THR A 71 3.90 11.72 3.28
N HIS A 72 2.90 10.99 2.81
CA HIS A 72 1.61 10.93 3.50
C HIS A 72 1.63 10.08 4.77
N TYR A 73 2.72 9.36 5.06
CA TYR A 73 2.78 8.41 6.16
C TYR A 73 2.67 9.11 7.53
N VAL A 74 1.85 8.54 8.41
CA VAL A 74 1.71 8.98 9.81
C VAL A 74 2.27 7.92 10.75
N ASP A 75 1.68 6.71 10.73
CA ASP A 75 2.09 5.59 11.58
C ASP A 75 1.63 4.23 10.99
N ALA A 76 2.13 3.11 11.52
CA ALA A 76 1.73 1.76 11.14
C ALA A 76 1.71 0.76 12.31
N ASP A 77 0.66 -0.05 12.37
CA ASP A 77 0.45 -1.15 13.32
C ASP A 77 0.64 -2.49 12.59
N LEU A 78 1.76 -3.17 12.87
CA LEU A 78 2.13 -4.43 12.23
C LEU A 78 1.25 -5.61 12.67
N GLU A 79 0.67 -5.58 13.86
CA GLU A 79 -0.21 -6.66 14.34
C GLU A 79 -1.56 -6.60 13.63
N LYS A 80 -2.10 -5.39 13.46
CA LYS A 80 -3.37 -5.17 12.75
C LYS A 80 -3.22 -5.10 11.23
N ALA A 81 -1.99 -5.08 10.72
CA ALA A 81 -1.69 -4.86 9.30
C ALA A 81 -2.28 -3.54 8.75
N THR A 82 -2.20 -2.46 9.55
CA THR A 82 -2.74 -1.15 9.17
C THR A 82 -1.68 -0.06 9.08
N MET A 83 -1.91 0.93 8.22
CA MET A 83 -1.12 2.16 8.12
C MET A 83 -2.05 3.37 8.12
N THR A 84 -1.78 4.35 8.97
CA THR A 84 -2.45 5.65 8.93
C THR A 84 -1.69 6.61 8.02
N VAL A 85 -2.42 7.27 7.12
CA VAL A 85 -1.87 8.22 6.16
C VAL A 85 -2.70 9.51 6.11
N LYS A 86 -2.06 10.61 5.78
CA LYS A 86 -2.70 11.90 5.48
C LYS A 86 -3.49 11.80 4.16
N PRO A 87 -4.57 12.58 4.00
CA PRO A 87 -5.23 12.73 2.71
C PRO A 87 -4.27 13.16 1.61
N ALA A 88 -4.46 12.60 0.42
CA ALA A 88 -3.71 12.97 -0.78
C ALA A 88 -4.66 12.98 -1.99
N ILE A 89 -4.37 13.84 -2.95
CA ILE A 89 -5.07 13.88 -4.24
C ILE A 89 -4.17 13.19 -5.26
N LEU A 90 -4.75 12.26 -6.03
CA LEU A 90 -4.05 11.60 -7.12
C LEU A 90 -3.72 12.60 -8.23
N PHE A 91 -2.57 12.43 -8.89
CA PHE A 91 -2.27 13.19 -10.10
C PHE A 91 -3.14 12.71 -11.26
N GLY A 92 -3.96 13.60 -11.82
CA GLY A 92 -4.83 13.28 -12.97
C GLY A 92 -5.73 12.06 -12.72
N ASN A 93 -5.69 11.09 -13.63
CA ASN A 93 -6.43 9.82 -13.51
C ASN A 93 -5.65 8.72 -12.74
N GLY A 94 -4.56 9.10 -12.07
CA GLY A 94 -3.56 8.18 -11.52
C GLY A 94 -2.33 8.11 -12.43
N ILE A 95 -1.16 8.37 -11.85
CA ILE A 95 0.14 8.27 -12.52
C ILE A 95 1.02 7.34 -11.71
N GLU A 96 1.65 6.38 -12.39
CA GLU A 96 2.70 5.54 -11.81
C GLU A 96 4.07 6.14 -12.14
N VAL A 97 4.89 6.35 -11.11
CA VAL A 97 6.23 6.93 -11.26
C VAL A 97 7.27 5.82 -11.17
N ILE A 98 7.97 5.55 -12.28
CA ILE A 98 8.94 4.46 -12.39
C ILE A 98 10.36 5.04 -12.54
N CYS A 99 11.27 4.62 -11.66
CA CYS A 99 12.70 4.95 -11.76
C CYS A 99 13.50 3.66 -12.02
N ARG A 100 14.35 3.65 -13.04
CA ARG A 100 15.18 2.50 -13.42
C ARG A 100 16.65 2.87 -13.35
N TYR A 101 17.41 2.20 -12.50
CA TYR A 101 18.87 2.34 -12.46
C TYR A 101 19.56 1.61 -13.64
N ARG A 102 18.96 0.51 -14.10
CA ARG A 102 19.41 -0.27 -15.25
C ARG A 102 18.20 -0.67 -16.10
N ALA A 103 18.42 -0.90 -17.39
CA ALA A 103 17.38 -1.42 -18.27
C ALA A 103 17.01 -2.85 -17.86
N VAL A 104 15.74 -3.05 -17.53
CA VAL A 104 15.09 -4.32 -17.18
C VAL A 104 13.62 -4.21 -17.56
N GLY A 105 12.94 -5.34 -17.75
CA GLY A 105 11.53 -5.41 -18.14
C GLY A 105 11.27 -6.59 -19.04
#